data_AF-R7BYD9-F1
#
_entry.id   AF-R7BYD9-F1
#
_cell.length_a   1.000
_cell.length_b   1.000
_cell.length_c   1.000
_cell.angle_alpha   90.00
_cell.angle_beta   90.00
_cell.angle_gamma   90.00
#
_symmetry.space_group_name_H-M   'P 1'
#
loop_
_entity.id
_entity.type
_entity.pdbx_description
1 polymer ?
#
loop_
_entity_poly.entity_id
_entity_poly.type
_entity_poly.pdbx_seq_one_letter_code
_entity_poly.pdbx_strand_id
1 'polypeptide(L)'
;MPITLPGNKRINQLAAVIAVGFAVAAVWQEFGSRGKPGENEFAEAAMQQIKDQGAFSKEVCGLYAKAAVKGSREGALLLTQCVNQSYTGTASDRRILLAALYQMAGDAEVNGIRASKQLENLRLTETEKAALAHFDIKAVLDGTVFVSPINMGRLER
;
A
#
# COMPACT_ATOMS: atom_id res chain seq x y z
N MET A 1 20.68 17.50 69.07
CA MET A 1 19.98 16.37 68.42
C MET A 1 19.91 16.67 66.94
N PRO A 2 20.57 15.91 66.04
CA PRO A 2 20.47 16.15 64.60
C PRO A 2 19.28 15.39 64.01
N ILE A 3 18.50 16.08 63.18
CA ILE A 3 17.35 15.53 62.44
C ILE A 3 17.89 14.84 61.19
N THR A 4 17.83 13.51 61.16
CA THR A 4 18.15 12.68 59.99
C THR A 4 16.97 12.69 59.02
N LEU A 5 17.13 13.33 57.85
CA LEU A 5 16.18 13.21 56.75
C LEU A 5 16.32 11.83 56.07
N PRO A 6 15.21 11.10 55.82
CA PRO A 6 15.27 9.81 55.16
C PRO A 6 15.44 9.95 53.63
N GLY A 7 16.54 9.40 53.12
CA GLY A 7 16.54 8.56 51.92
C GLY A 7 16.30 9.23 50.57
N ASN A 8 17.37 9.81 50.02
CA ASN A 8 17.55 10.34 48.65
C ASN A 8 17.38 9.31 47.49
N LYS A 9 16.77 8.14 47.74
CA LYS A 9 16.69 7.02 46.79
C LYS A 9 15.47 7.09 45.85
N ARG A 10 14.36 7.69 46.28
CA ARG A 10 13.10 7.67 45.49
C ARG A 10 13.10 8.68 44.32
N ILE A 11 13.73 9.85 44.50
CA ILE A 11 13.78 10.91 43.48
C ILE A 11 14.69 10.47 42.31
N ASN A 12 15.82 9.84 42.63
CA ASN A 12 16.74 9.27 41.62
C ASN A 12 16.11 8.15 40.80
N GLN A 13 15.24 7.33 41.38
CA GLN A 13 14.53 6.28 40.63
C GLN A 13 13.47 6.87 39.70
N LEU A 14 12.72 7.89 40.13
CA LEU A 14 11.70 8.52 39.28
C LEU A 14 12.35 9.24 38.07
N ALA A 15 13.45 9.96 38.30
CA ALA A 15 14.22 10.60 37.24
C ALA A 15 14.85 9.58 36.28
N ALA A 16 15.35 8.46 36.80
CA ALA A 16 15.88 7.37 35.98
C ALA A 16 14.78 6.70 35.12
N VAL A 17 13.59 6.48 35.67
CA VAL A 17 12.44 5.91 34.91
C VAL A 17 12.00 6.86 33.80
N ILE A 18 11.93 8.17 34.07
CA ILE A 18 11.59 9.18 33.07
C ILE A 18 12.68 9.24 31.99
N ALA A 19 13.96 9.27 32.37
CA ALA A 19 15.08 9.31 31.42
C ALA A 19 15.16 8.06 30.55
N VAL A 20 14.92 6.87 31.12
CA VAL A 20 14.82 5.61 30.35
C VAL A 20 13.60 5.64 29.44
N GLY A 21 12.47 6.18 29.88
CA GLY A 21 11.28 6.36 29.05
C GLY A 21 11.53 7.26 27.83
N PHE A 22 12.21 8.40 28.03
CA PHE A 22 12.61 9.29 26.94
C PHE A 22 13.64 8.65 26.00
N ALA A 23 14.59 7.87 26.52
CA ALA A 23 15.56 7.17 25.69
C ALA A 23 14.89 6.08 24.82
N VAL A 24 13.94 5.33 25.36
CA VAL A 24 13.17 4.32 24.60
C VAL A 24 12.30 5.00 23.54
N ALA A 25 11.66 6.13 23.86
CA ALA A 25 10.86 6.90 22.91
C ALA A 25 11.71 7.50 21.78
N ALA A 26 12.89 8.06 22.10
CA ALA A 26 13.82 8.60 21.12
C ALA A 26 14.39 7.50 20.22
N VAL A 27 14.73 6.33 20.77
CA VAL A 27 15.14 5.15 19.98
C VAL A 27 14.00 4.64 19.10
N TRP A 28 12.74 4.70 19.55
CA TRP A 28 11.58 4.42 18.70
C TRP A 28 11.33 5.49 17.64
N GLN A 29 11.74 6.74 17.86
CA GLN A 29 11.60 7.79 16.85
C GLN A 29 12.70 7.70 15.78
N GLU A 30 13.90 7.25 16.17
CA GLU A 30 15.07 7.09 15.29
C GLU A 30 15.05 5.73 14.54
N PHE A 31 14.54 4.66 15.17
CA PHE A 31 14.52 3.29 14.64
C PHE A 31 13.14 2.66 14.52
N GLY A 32 12.08 3.35 14.97
CA GLY A 32 10.72 2.92 14.67
C GLY A 32 10.56 2.93 13.16
N SER A 33 10.18 1.77 12.62
CA SER A 33 9.83 1.63 11.21
C SER A 33 8.98 2.82 10.81
N ARG A 34 9.52 3.71 9.97
CA ARG A 34 8.70 4.70 9.28
C ARG A 34 7.72 3.86 8.49
N GLY A 35 6.46 3.80 8.96
CA GLY A 35 5.44 2.92 8.41
C GLY A 35 5.48 2.94 6.89
N LYS A 36 5.38 1.77 6.27
CA LYS A 36 5.45 1.69 4.81
C LYS A 36 4.35 2.60 4.23
N PRO A 37 4.63 3.30 3.12
CA PRO A 37 3.62 4.13 2.48
C PRO A 37 2.36 3.30 2.15
N GLY A 38 1.20 3.74 2.62
CA GLY A 38 -0.09 3.04 2.41
C GLY A 38 -0.30 1.77 3.23
N GLU A 39 0.47 1.54 4.30
CA GLU A 39 0.39 0.32 5.13
C GLU A 39 -0.97 0.15 5.83
N ASN A 40 -1.56 1.24 6.32
CA ASN A 40 -2.86 1.18 7.02
C ASN A 40 -3.98 0.75 6.07
N GLU A 41 -4.01 1.32 4.87
CA GLU A 41 -5.03 1.01 3.85
C GLU A 41 -4.81 -0.39 3.27
N PHE A 42 -3.55 -0.82 3.16
CA PHE A 42 -3.23 -2.19 2.78
C PHE A 42 -3.70 -3.19 3.84
N ALA A 43 -3.47 -2.90 5.13
CA ALA A 43 -3.92 -3.75 6.21
C ALA A 43 -5.46 -3.84 6.27
N GLU A 44 -6.15 -2.71 6.05
CA GLU A 44 -7.61 -2.68 5.93
C GLU A 44 -8.10 -3.49 4.74
N ALA A 45 -7.44 -3.37 3.57
CA ALA A 45 -7.75 -4.17 2.39
C ALA A 45 -7.56 -5.67 2.62
N ALA A 46 -6.46 -6.07 3.24
CA ALA A 46 -6.15 -7.46 3.54
C ALA A 46 -7.15 -8.06 4.54
N MET A 47 -7.52 -7.31 5.59
CA MET A 47 -8.55 -7.71 6.55
C MET A 47 -9.91 -7.89 5.88
N GLN A 48 -10.30 -6.94 5.02
CA GLN A 48 -11.55 -7.07 4.27
C GLN A 48 -11.51 -8.26 3.30
N GLN A 49 -10.38 -8.52 2.65
CA GLN A 49 -10.22 -9.68 1.77
C GLN A 49 -10.36 -10.99 2.53
N ILE A 50 -9.80 -11.10 3.75
CA ILE A 50 -9.97 -12.27 4.62
C ILE A 50 -11.45 -12.45 4.98
N LYS A 51 -12.13 -11.36 5.35
CA LYS A 51 -13.57 -11.36 5.67
C LYS A 51 -14.42 -11.80 4.48
N ASP A 52 -14.04 -11.40 3.27
CA ASP A 52 -14.67 -11.79 2.01
C ASP A 52 -14.16 -13.16 1.50
N GLN A 53 -13.59 -14.00 2.38
CA GLN A 53 -13.11 -15.36 2.07
C GLN A 53 -12.07 -15.43 0.94
N GLY A 54 -11.24 -14.39 0.82
CA GLY A 54 -10.21 -14.29 -0.22
C GLY A 54 -10.71 -13.64 -1.51
N ALA A 55 -12.00 -13.29 -1.62
CA ALA A 55 -12.56 -12.68 -2.82
C ALA A 55 -12.05 -11.25 -3.01
N PHE A 56 -11.76 -10.89 -4.26
CA PHE A 56 -11.45 -9.52 -4.67
C PHE A 56 -12.74 -8.76 -4.95
N SER A 57 -13.52 -8.51 -3.89
CA SER A 57 -14.75 -7.73 -3.97
C SER A 57 -14.45 -6.27 -4.35
N LYS A 58 -15.47 -5.53 -4.79
CA LYS A 58 -15.35 -4.10 -5.12
C LYS A 58 -14.78 -3.28 -3.97
N GLU A 59 -15.14 -3.62 -2.74
CA GLU A 59 -14.66 -2.95 -1.53
C GLU A 59 -13.16 -3.22 -1.31
N VAL A 60 -12.74 -4.48 -1.41
CA VAL A 60 -11.33 -4.90 -1.35
C VAL A 60 -10.50 -4.20 -2.42
N CYS A 61 -11.00 -4.17 -3.66
CA CYS A 61 -10.33 -3.50 -4.78
C CYS A 61 -10.21 -1.98 -4.56
N GLY A 62 -11.24 -1.35 -4.01
CA GLY A 62 -11.21 0.07 -3.65
C GLY A 62 -10.18 0.39 -2.56
N LEU A 63 -10.03 -0.49 -1.57
CA LEU A 63 -9.03 -0.34 -0.51
C LEU A 63 -7.60 -0.55 -1.04
N TYR A 64 -7.37 -1.54 -1.91
CA TYR A 64 -6.07 -1.70 -2.56
C TYR A 64 -5.73 -0.54 -3.50
N ALA A 65 -6.70 0.06 -4.18
CA ALA A 65 -6.50 1.28 -4.96
C ALA A 65 -6.05 2.45 -4.08
N LYS A 66 -6.71 2.68 -2.94
CA LYS A 66 -6.30 3.70 -1.96
C LYS A 66 -4.89 3.45 -1.41
N ALA A 67 -4.58 2.19 -1.12
CA ALA A 67 -3.24 1.80 -0.67
C ALA A 67 -2.18 2.10 -1.74
N ALA A 68 -2.46 1.75 -3.01
CA ALA A 68 -1.56 1.98 -4.14
C ALA A 68 -1.32 3.48 -4.38
N VAL A 69 -2.38 4.31 -4.34
CA VAL A 69 -2.27 5.78 -4.42
C VAL A 69 -1.32 6.33 -3.34
N LYS A 70 -1.48 5.83 -2.11
CA LYS A 70 -0.63 6.19 -0.96
C LYS A 70 0.79 5.61 -1.03
N GLY A 71 1.10 4.82 -2.06
CA GLY A 71 2.44 4.31 -2.35
C GLY A 71 2.69 2.87 -1.89
N SER A 72 1.65 2.13 -1.50
CA SER A 72 1.79 0.71 -1.16
C SER A 72 2.07 -0.12 -2.40
N ARG A 73 3.30 -0.64 -2.50
CA ARG A 73 3.74 -1.51 -3.60
C ARG A 73 3.01 -2.85 -3.61
N GLU A 74 2.81 -3.43 -2.42
CA GLU A 74 2.06 -4.68 -2.23
C GLU A 74 0.58 -4.48 -2.58
N GLY A 75 0.01 -3.32 -2.21
CA GLY A 75 -1.35 -2.94 -2.60
C GLY A 75 -1.51 -2.76 -4.11
N ALA A 76 -0.55 -2.12 -4.77
CA ALA A 76 -0.53 -1.99 -6.23
C ALA A 76 -0.45 -3.35 -6.92
N LEU A 77 0.36 -4.29 -6.40
CA LEU A 77 0.44 -5.65 -6.92
C LEU A 77 -0.88 -6.39 -6.74
N LEU A 78 -1.52 -6.36 -5.57
CA LEU A 78 -2.80 -7.05 -5.35
C LEU A 78 -3.94 -6.44 -6.15
N LEU A 79 -3.91 -5.13 -6.43
CA LEU A 79 -4.89 -4.47 -7.29
C LEU A 79 -4.88 -5.01 -8.72
N THR A 80 -3.77 -5.57 -9.21
CA THR A 80 -3.72 -6.21 -10.53
C THR A 80 -4.69 -7.39 -10.66
N GLN A 81 -4.97 -8.09 -9.56
CA GLN A 81 -5.95 -9.18 -9.53
C GLN A 81 -7.36 -8.64 -9.77
N CYS A 82 -7.70 -7.51 -9.15
CA CYS A 82 -8.95 -6.80 -9.41
C CYS A 82 -9.08 -6.35 -10.88
N VAL A 83 -8.00 -5.82 -11.45
CA VAL A 83 -8.00 -5.36 -12.86
C VAL A 83 -8.12 -6.54 -13.82
N ASN A 84 -7.47 -7.67 -13.53
CA ASN A 84 -7.60 -8.90 -14.34
C ASN A 84 -9.02 -9.48 -14.33
N GLN A 85 -9.73 -9.35 -13.20
CA GLN A 85 -11.12 -9.80 -13.06
C GLN A 85 -12.13 -8.80 -13.62
N SER A 86 -11.72 -7.57 -13.94
CA SER A 86 -12.60 -6.55 -14.51
C SER A 86 -12.83 -6.75 -16.02
N TYR A 87 -14.09 -6.59 -16.43
CA TYR A 87 -14.53 -6.64 -17.84
C TYR A 87 -14.65 -5.27 -18.49
N THR A 88 -14.18 -4.21 -17.85
CA THR A 88 -14.30 -2.82 -18.36
C THR A 88 -13.06 -2.38 -19.16
N GLY A 89 -13.27 -1.64 -20.24
CA GLY A 89 -12.20 -1.11 -21.12
C GLY A 89 -11.81 -2.07 -22.25
N THR A 90 -10.90 -1.62 -23.13
CA THR A 90 -10.35 -2.52 -24.16
C THR A 90 -9.26 -3.43 -23.57
N ALA A 91 -8.93 -4.51 -24.27
CA ALA A 91 -7.83 -5.38 -23.86
C ALA A 91 -6.49 -4.63 -23.78
N SER A 92 -6.29 -3.61 -24.62
CA SER A 92 -5.08 -2.79 -24.62
C SER A 92 -5.04 -1.84 -23.42
N ASP A 93 -6.14 -1.16 -23.09
CA ASP A 93 -6.24 -0.29 -21.91
C ASP A 93 -5.98 -1.08 -20.62
N ARG A 94 -6.52 -2.28 -20.53
CA ARG A 94 -6.27 -3.17 -19.39
C ARG A 94 -4.80 -3.55 -19.27
N ARG A 95 -4.11 -3.84 -20.38
CA ARG A 95 -2.68 -4.17 -20.36
C ARG A 95 -1.84 -2.96 -19.96
N ILE A 96 -2.18 -1.76 -20.42
CA ILE A 96 -1.52 -0.52 -20.01
C ILE A 96 -1.71 -0.29 -18.50
N LEU A 97 -2.94 -0.43 -17.99
CA LEU A 97 -3.20 -0.28 -16.55
C LEU A 97 -2.46 -1.33 -15.72
N LEU A 98 -2.48 -2.60 -16.13
CA LEU A 98 -1.73 -3.67 -15.46
C LEU A 98 -0.23 -3.37 -15.45
N ALA A 99 0.32 -2.92 -16.57
CA ALA A 99 1.73 -2.56 -16.66
C ALA A 99 2.09 -1.39 -15.73
N ALA A 100 1.24 -0.36 -15.69
CA ALA A 100 1.44 0.76 -14.77
C ALA A 100 1.39 0.31 -13.30
N LEU A 101 0.47 -0.60 -12.95
CA LEU A 101 0.39 -1.18 -11.59
C LEU A 101 1.62 -2.01 -11.24
N TYR A 102 2.13 -2.81 -12.17
CA TYR A 102 3.37 -3.55 -11.95
C TYR A 102 4.58 -2.62 -11.84
N GLN A 103 4.64 -1.52 -12.60
CA GLN A 103 5.69 -0.49 -12.44
C GLN A 103 5.63 0.18 -11.06
N MET A 104 4.42 0.49 -10.55
CA MET A 104 4.25 1.01 -9.20
C MET A 104 4.68 -0.02 -8.13
N ALA A 105 4.36 -1.29 -8.35
CA ALA A 105 4.73 -2.38 -7.44
C ALA A 105 6.24 -2.67 -7.46
N GLY A 106 6.94 -2.40 -8.58
CA GLY A 106 8.39 -2.59 -8.72
C GLY A 106 8.78 -4.07 -8.53
N ASP A 107 9.56 -4.35 -7.49
CA ASP A 107 9.98 -5.72 -7.12
C ASP A 107 9.14 -6.34 -6.00
N ALA A 108 7.97 -5.76 -5.69
CA ALA A 108 7.07 -6.37 -4.71
C ALA A 108 6.72 -7.81 -5.12
N GLU A 109 6.65 -8.67 -4.11
CA GLU A 109 6.31 -10.08 -4.26
C GLU A 109 5.24 -10.44 -3.23
N VAL A 110 4.11 -10.95 -3.70
CA VAL A 110 3.00 -11.40 -2.86
C VAL A 110 2.58 -12.78 -3.33
N ASN A 111 2.52 -13.75 -2.41
CA ASN A 111 2.16 -15.14 -2.70
C ASN A 111 2.98 -15.78 -3.85
N GLY A 112 4.28 -15.45 -3.93
CA GLY A 112 5.19 -15.94 -4.98
C GLY A 112 5.02 -15.28 -6.35
N ILE A 113 4.14 -14.29 -6.47
CA ILE A 113 3.96 -13.48 -7.69
C ILE A 113 4.83 -12.23 -7.55
N ARG A 114 5.82 -12.08 -8.42
CA ARG A 114 6.68 -10.88 -8.48
C ARG A 114 6.23 -9.93 -9.57
N ALA A 115 6.05 -8.66 -9.22
CA ALA A 115 5.58 -7.62 -10.14
C ALA A 115 6.47 -7.44 -11.38
N SER A 116 7.80 -7.33 -11.20
CA SER A 116 8.75 -7.17 -12.31
C SER A 116 8.67 -8.31 -13.34
N LYS A 117 8.58 -9.56 -12.88
CA LYS A 117 8.41 -10.72 -13.78
C LYS A 117 7.07 -10.68 -14.54
N GLN A 118 6.00 -10.22 -13.90
CA GLN A 118 4.70 -10.09 -14.56
C GLN A 118 4.68 -8.96 -15.60
N LEU A 119 5.37 -7.85 -15.33
CA LEU A 119 5.55 -6.77 -16.29
C LEU A 119 6.29 -7.23 -17.56
N GLU A 120 7.33 -8.04 -17.42
CA GLU A 120 8.05 -8.62 -18.55
C GLU A 120 7.16 -9.56 -19.37
N ASN A 121 6.37 -10.39 -18.69
CA ASN A 121 5.44 -11.33 -19.32
C ASN A 121 4.30 -10.65 -20.09
N LEU A 122 3.95 -9.41 -19.70
CA LEU A 122 2.89 -8.63 -20.33
C LEU A 122 3.18 -8.32 -21.80
N ARG A 123 4.45 -8.31 -22.25
CA ARG A 123 4.86 -8.10 -23.66
C ARG A 123 4.06 -6.99 -24.35
N LEU A 124 4.15 -5.77 -23.83
CA LEU A 124 3.46 -4.62 -24.40
C LEU A 124 3.94 -4.33 -25.82
N THR A 125 3.01 -3.91 -26.69
CA THR A 125 3.36 -3.39 -28.01
C THR A 125 4.06 -2.03 -27.90
N GLU A 126 4.74 -1.58 -28.96
CA GLU A 126 5.37 -0.25 -28.96
C GLU A 126 4.33 0.88 -28.77
N THR A 127 3.12 0.71 -29.29
CA THR A 127 2.01 1.65 -29.07
C THR A 127 1.56 1.67 -27.60
N GLU A 128 1.47 0.51 -26.95
CA GLU A 128 1.11 0.41 -25.53
C GLU A 128 2.21 0.98 -24.62
N LYS A 129 3.50 0.78 -24.97
CA LYS A 129 4.62 1.38 -24.25
C LYS A 129 4.61 2.90 -24.33
N ALA A 130 4.36 3.45 -25.52
CA ALA A 130 4.24 4.89 -25.73
C ALA A 130 3.06 5.47 -24.92
N ALA A 131 1.92 4.78 -24.91
CA ALA A 131 0.77 5.18 -24.09
C ALA A 131 1.08 5.13 -22.59
N LEU A 132 1.75 4.06 -22.13
CA LEU A 132 2.16 3.88 -20.74
C LEU A 132 3.09 5.00 -20.24
N ALA A 133 4.00 5.48 -21.08
CA ALA A 133 4.92 6.58 -20.73
C ALA A 133 4.21 7.89 -20.38
N HIS A 134 2.99 8.09 -20.89
CA HIS A 134 2.14 9.26 -20.61
C HIS A 134 0.98 8.94 -19.66
N PHE A 135 0.93 7.74 -19.10
CA PHE A 135 -0.19 7.27 -18.29
C PHE A 135 -0.03 7.69 -16.83
N ASP A 136 -0.88 8.61 -16.36
CA ASP A 136 -0.92 9.00 -14.95
C ASP A 136 -1.79 8.02 -14.14
N ILE A 137 -1.18 6.92 -13.74
CA ILE A 137 -1.87 5.90 -12.95
C ILE A 137 -2.43 6.42 -11.62
N LYS A 138 -1.77 7.37 -10.97
CA LYS A 138 -2.28 7.90 -9.69
C LYS A 138 -3.57 8.66 -9.93
N ALA A 139 -3.61 9.50 -10.95
CA ALA A 139 -4.83 10.22 -11.31
C ALA A 139 -5.96 9.29 -11.77
N VAL A 140 -5.64 8.16 -12.40
CA VAL A 140 -6.64 7.13 -12.75
C VAL A 140 -7.17 6.41 -11.50
N LEU A 141 -6.31 6.06 -10.54
CA LEU A 141 -6.70 5.38 -9.31
C LEU A 141 -7.46 6.29 -8.34
N ASP A 142 -7.14 7.58 -8.30
CA ASP A 142 -7.86 8.60 -7.53
C ASP A 142 -9.17 9.05 -8.20
N GLY A 143 -9.44 8.59 -9.42
CA GLY A 143 -10.64 8.94 -10.18
C GLY A 143 -10.64 10.37 -10.74
N THR A 144 -9.49 11.06 -10.74
CA THR A 144 -9.32 12.40 -11.30
C THR A 144 -9.19 12.40 -12.82
N VAL A 145 -8.70 11.31 -13.43
CA VAL A 145 -8.66 11.14 -14.88
C VAL A 145 -9.56 9.97 -15.30
N PHE A 146 -10.65 10.29 -16.01
CA PHE A 146 -11.51 9.31 -16.67
C PHE A 146 -10.85 8.81 -17.95
N VAL A 147 -10.11 7.70 -17.86
CA VAL A 147 -9.83 6.90 -19.06
C VAL A 147 -11.13 6.19 -19.43
N SER A 148 -11.64 6.47 -20.63
CA SER A 148 -12.89 5.92 -21.14
C SER A 148 -13.01 4.40 -20.86
N PRO A 149 -14.16 3.95 -20.35
CA PRO A 149 -14.47 3.77 -18.95
C PRO A 149 -13.84 2.50 -18.35
N ILE A 150 -12.82 2.63 -17.50
CA ILE A 150 -12.60 1.67 -16.40
C ILE A 150 -13.54 2.11 -15.26
N ASN A 151 -14.83 1.85 -15.47
CA ASN A 151 -15.87 2.13 -14.49
C ASN A 151 -15.72 1.12 -13.33
N MET A 152 -14.89 1.42 -12.32
CA MET A 152 -14.88 0.66 -11.07
C MET A 152 -16.27 0.69 -10.38
N GLY A 153 -17.16 1.58 -10.82
CA GLY A 153 -18.57 1.64 -10.42
C GLY A 153 -19.44 0.47 -10.90
N ARG A 154 -19.06 -0.26 -11.95
CA ARG A 154 -19.96 -1.18 -12.68
C ARG A 154 -19.43 -2.62 -12.76
N LEU A 155 -19.08 -3.21 -11.62
CA LEU A 155 -18.95 -4.66 -11.45
C LEU A 155 -20.31 -5.29 -11.15
N GLU A 156 -21.34 -4.92 -11.92
CA GLU A 156 -22.68 -5.51 -11.84
C GLU A 156 -22.88 -6.44 -13.03
N ARG A 157 -22.50 -7.70 -12.85
CA ARG A 157 -23.32 -8.85 -13.23
C ARG A 157 -22.73 -10.13 -12.67
#